data_AF-A0A2H0P3I0-F1
#
_entry.id   AF-A0A2H0P3I0-F1
#
_cell.length_a   1.000
_cell.length_b   1.000
_cell.length_c   1.000
_cell.angle_alpha   90.00
_cell.angle_beta   90.00
_cell.angle_gamma   90.00
#
_symmetry.space_group_name_H-M   'P 1'
#
loop_
_entity.id
_entity.type
_entity.pdbx_description
1 polymer ?
#
loop_
_entity_poly.entity_id
_entity_poly.type
_entity_poly.pdbx_seq_one_letter_code
_entity_poly.pdbx_strand_id
1 'polypeptide(L)'
;MAYQPRGSSLLLVQRRHRPTKKQPNFSGENGYTLVEVMVAMLLTSIMVTSVFSVALTVKTGGSKGERKMKAATGARLVASQLKNFVTGDPSSTVMAGPGTGTNKWSMTGGGVTDACLCTSCSANCYALMPGSHTLSGVLPATFEAAPYNAKVVYFVTVTDTISDGVNPARPIPSVSITTTWDEP
;
A
#
# COMPACT_ATOMS: atom_id res chain seq x y z
N MET A 1 -37.06 6.83 -7.86
CA MET A 1 -36.72 7.70 -9.01
C MET A 1 -35.80 6.91 -9.93
N ALA A 2 -36.08 6.95 -11.23
CA ALA A 2 -35.72 5.92 -12.20
C ALA A 2 -34.27 5.97 -12.71
N TYR A 3 -33.86 4.81 -13.22
CA TYR A 3 -32.59 4.43 -13.85
C TYR A 3 -32.34 5.15 -15.19
N GLN A 4 -31.11 5.61 -15.46
CA GLN A 4 -30.62 5.91 -16.81
C GLN A 4 -29.12 5.58 -16.92
N PRO A 5 -28.71 4.55 -17.67
CA PRO A 5 -27.37 4.44 -18.21
C PRO A 5 -27.33 5.11 -19.58
N ARG A 6 -26.50 6.15 -19.71
CA ARG A 6 -26.15 6.71 -21.01
C ARG A 6 -25.04 5.85 -21.62
N GLY A 7 -25.39 5.21 -22.72
CA GLY A 7 -24.46 4.50 -23.59
C GLY A 7 -23.43 5.46 -24.19
N SER A 8 -22.20 4.97 -24.33
CA SER A 8 -21.15 5.63 -25.09
C SER A 8 -20.59 4.64 -26.10
N SER A 9 -20.82 5.02 -27.35
CA SER A 9 -20.52 4.41 -28.62
C SER A 9 -19.15 3.74 -28.73
N LEU A 10 -19.16 2.44 -29.06
CA LEU A 10 -18.04 1.74 -29.68
C LEU A 10 -17.92 2.19 -31.15
N LEU A 11 -17.00 3.11 -31.42
CA LEU A 11 -16.57 3.39 -32.79
C LEU A 11 -15.72 2.22 -33.29
N LEU A 12 -16.38 1.34 -34.03
CA LEU A 12 -15.78 0.19 -34.70
C LEU A 12 -14.98 0.71 -35.91
N VAL A 13 -13.70 0.99 -35.70
CA VAL A 13 -12.75 1.34 -36.77
C VAL A 13 -12.49 0.08 -37.59
N GLN A 14 -13.24 -0.07 -38.67
CA GLN A 14 -13.08 -1.12 -39.67
C GLN A 14 -11.81 -0.83 -40.48
N ARG A 15 -10.65 -1.31 -39.99
CA ARG A 15 -9.40 -1.31 -40.75
C ARG A 15 -9.56 -2.20 -41.97
N ARG A 16 -9.68 -1.58 -43.16
CA ARG A 16 -9.57 -2.26 -44.45
C ARG A 16 -8.20 -2.94 -44.53
N HIS A 17 -8.20 -4.28 -44.51
CA HIS A 17 -7.03 -5.07 -44.82
C HIS A 17 -6.64 -4.88 -46.28
N ARG A 18 -5.45 -4.32 -46.48
CA ARG A 18 -4.76 -4.25 -47.78
C ARG A 18 -4.40 -5.69 -48.19
N PRO A 19 -4.78 -6.17 -49.38
CA PRO A 19 -4.37 -7.50 -49.83
C PRO A 19 -2.85 -7.49 -50.06
N THR A 20 -2.13 -8.15 -49.17
CA THR A 20 -0.72 -8.47 -49.36
C THR A 20 -0.63 -9.47 -50.52
N LYS A 21 0.08 -9.08 -51.60
CA LYS A 21 0.43 -9.99 -52.70
C LYS A 21 1.10 -11.23 -52.11
N LYS A 22 0.47 -12.39 -52.24
CA LYS A 22 1.10 -13.69 -51.99
C LYS A 22 2.26 -13.82 -52.99
N GLN A 23 3.49 -13.76 -52.49
CA GLN A 23 4.62 -14.26 -53.25
C GLN A 23 4.44 -15.78 -53.41
N PRO A 24 4.70 -16.34 -54.60
CA PRO A 24 4.74 -17.79 -54.76
C PRO A 24 5.89 -18.32 -53.91
N ASN A 25 5.55 -19.12 -52.90
CA ASN A 25 6.52 -19.93 -52.19
C ASN A 25 7.16 -20.85 -53.23
N PHE A 26 8.45 -20.64 -53.50
CA PHE A 26 9.29 -21.66 -54.09
C PHE A 26 9.34 -22.82 -53.09
N SER A 27 8.50 -23.82 -53.30
CA SER A 27 8.68 -25.16 -52.74
C SER A 27 9.91 -25.78 -53.42
N GLY A 28 11.10 -25.33 -53.02
CA GLY A 28 12.32 -26.09 -53.19
C GLY A 28 12.27 -27.19 -52.14
N GLU A 29 12.00 -28.42 -52.56
CA GLU A 29 12.16 -29.62 -51.75
C GLU A 29 13.66 -29.86 -51.51
N ASN A 30 14.30 -28.96 -50.76
CA ASN A 30 15.62 -29.16 -50.20
C ASN A 30 15.39 -29.93 -48.90
N GLY A 31 15.83 -31.19 -48.86
CA GLY A 31 15.71 -32.04 -47.68
C GLY A 31 16.27 -31.34 -46.45
N TYR A 32 15.50 -31.38 -45.35
CA TYR A 32 15.91 -30.82 -44.07
C TYR A 32 17.29 -31.36 -43.66
N THR A 33 18.27 -30.47 -43.58
CA THR A 33 19.58 -30.86 -43.05
C THR A 33 19.47 -31.03 -41.54
N LEU A 34 20.17 -32.02 -40.99
CA LEU A 34 20.18 -32.28 -39.54
C LEU A 34 20.57 -31.02 -38.75
N VAL A 35 21.48 -30.21 -39.32
CA VAL A 35 21.92 -28.93 -38.75
C VAL A 35 20.77 -27.93 -38.61
N GLU A 36 19.90 -27.83 -39.61
CA GLU A 36 18.76 -26.89 -39.59
C GLU A 36 17.76 -27.23 -38.48
N VAL A 37 17.49 -28.52 -38.28
CA VAL A 37 16.61 -29.01 -37.20
C VAL A 37 17.23 -28.72 -35.83
N MET A 38 18.54 -28.92 -35.66
CA MET A 38 19.24 -28.60 -34.41
C MET A 38 19.20 -27.11 -34.08
N VAL A 39 19.42 -26.24 -35.07
CA VAL A 39 19.35 -24.78 -34.88
C VAL A 39 17.92 -24.36 -34.51
N ALA A 40 16.90 -24.92 -35.16
CA ALA A 40 15.51 -24.64 -34.84
C ALA A 40 15.14 -25.07 -33.40
N MET A 41 15.62 -26.23 -32.94
CA MET A 41 15.43 -26.67 -31.55
C MET A 41 16.12 -25.75 -30.54
N LEU A 42 17.34 -25.29 -30.85
CA LEU A 42 18.06 -24.35 -29.99
C LEU A 42 17.32 -23.01 -29.89
N LEU A 43 16.88 -22.44 -31.02
CA LEU A 43 16.16 -21.18 -31.03
C LEU A 43 14.81 -21.26 -30.31
N THR A 44 14.07 -22.36 -30.49
CA THR A 44 12.80 -22.57 -29.77
C THR A 44 13.02 -22.72 -28.27
N SER A 45 14.07 -23.43 -27.83
CA SER A 45 14.40 -23.56 -26.40
C SER A 45 14.72 -22.20 -25.75
N ILE A 46 15.47 -21.33 -26.44
CA ILE A 46 15.80 -19.98 -25.97
C ILE A 46 14.53 -19.12 -25.90
N MET A 47 13.68 -19.17 -26.92
CA MET A 47 12.41 -18.42 -26.92
C MET A 47 11.52 -18.86 -25.74
N VAL A 48 11.33 -20.16 -25.54
CA VAL A 48 10.49 -20.67 -24.44
C VAL A 48 11.05 -20.25 -23.08
N THR A 49 12.37 -20.36 -22.88
CA THR A 49 13.02 -19.98 -21.61
C THR A 49 12.87 -18.49 -21.32
N SER A 50 13.01 -17.64 -22.35
CA SER A 50 12.87 -16.19 -22.20
C SER A 50 11.44 -15.79 -21.78
N VAL A 51 10.42 -16.35 -22.45
CA VAL A 51 9.01 -16.10 -22.13
C VAL A 51 8.67 -16.61 -20.73
N PHE A 52 9.13 -17.81 -20.37
CA PHE A 52 8.90 -18.36 -19.04
C PHE A 52 9.52 -17.51 -17.93
N SER A 53 10.74 -17.00 -18.14
CA SER A 53 11.43 -16.13 -17.17
C SER A 53 10.67 -14.82 -16.94
N VAL A 54 10.17 -14.20 -18.01
CA VAL A 54 9.34 -12.98 -17.91
C VAL A 54 8.02 -13.28 -17.21
N ALA A 55 7.33 -14.36 -17.57
CA ALA A 55 6.07 -14.75 -16.94
C ALA A 55 6.24 -15.04 -15.44
N LEU A 56 7.31 -15.74 -15.06
CA LEU A 56 7.65 -16.01 -13.67
C LEU A 56 7.88 -14.70 -12.90
N THR A 57 8.65 -13.77 -13.48
CA THR A 57 8.96 -12.46 -12.87
C THR A 57 7.70 -11.61 -12.67
N VAL A 58 6.78 -11.61 -13.64
CA VAL A 58 5.50 -10.89 -13.53
C VAL A 58 4.63 -11.51 -12.44
N LYS A 59 4.55 -12.85 -12.39
CA LYS A 59 3.76 -13.56 -11.39
C LYS A 59 4.29 -13.36 -9.97
N THR A 60 5.61 -13.40 -9.77
CA THR A 60 6.23 -13.21 -8.46
C THR A 60 6.21 -11.73 -8.04
N GLY A 61 6.53 -10.82 -8.96
CA GLY A 61 6.62 -9.38 -8.71
C GLY A 61 5.27 -8.70 -8.44
N GLY A 62 4.22 -9.08 -9.17
CA GLY A 62 2.88 -8.46 -9.03
C GLY A 62 2.31 -8.59 -7.61
N SER A 63 2.47 -9.77 -7.00
CA SER A 63 1.95 -10.04 -5.64
C SER A 63 2.65 -9.19 -4.56
N LYS A 64 3.97 -8.95 -4.66
CA LYS A 64 4.70 -8.12 -3.70
C LYS A 64 4.32 -6.64 -3.85
N GLY A 65 4.15 -6.16 -5.08
CA GLY A 65 3.75 -4.78 -5.35
C GLY A 65 2.37 -4.44 -4.79
N GLU A 66 1.38 -5.31 -5.03
CA GLU A 66 0.01 -5.11 -4.54
C GLU A 66 -0.04 -5.08 -3.00
N ARG A 67 0.73 -5.95 -2.35
CA ARG A 67 0.84 -6.00 -0.88
C ARG A 67 1.43 -4.72 -0.29
N LYS A 68 2.54 -4.22 -0.86
CA LYS A 68 3.14 -2.93 -0.46
C LYS A 68 2.17 -1.77 -0.66
N MET A 69 1.41 -1.78 -1.75
CA MET A 69 0.40 -0.75 -2.03
C MET A 69 -0.75 -0.77 -1.01
N LYS A 70 -1.21 -1.95 -0.59
CA LYS A 70 -2.24 -2.08 0.46
C LYS A 70 -1.72 -1.57 1.80
N ALA A 71 -0.51 -1.95 2.20
CA ALA A 71 0.12 -1.45 3.42
C ALA A 71 0.29 0.08 3.40
N ALA A 72 0.75 0.64 2.28
CA ALA A 72 0.90 2.08 2.10
C ALA A 72 -0.45 2.83 2.17
N THR A 73 -1.53 2.22 1.67
CA THR A 73 -2.88 2.79 1.77
C THR A 73 -3.33 2.86 3.23
N GLY A 74 -3.09 1.80 4.02
CA GLY A 74 -3.37 1.78 5.45
C GLY A 74 -2.60 2.87 6.21
N ALA A 75 -1.30 3.00 5.95
CA ALA A 75 -0.48 4.05 6.55
C ALA A 75 -0.98 5.47 6.20
N ARG A 76 -1.43 5.70 4.96
CA ARG A 76 -2.01 6.99 4.54
C ARG A 76 -3.34 7.30 5.24
N LEU A 77 -4.17 6.29 5.46
CA LEU A 77 -5.42 6.44 6.20
C LEU A 77 -5.15 6.80 7.66
N VAL A 78 -4.17 6.16 8.29
CA VAL A 78 -3.72 6.52 9.64
C VAL A 78 -3.18 7.95 9.66
N ALA A 79 -2.36 8.33 8.68
CA ALA A 79 -1.82 9.68 8.58
C ALA A 79 -2.93 10.74 8.44
N SER A 80 -4.00 10.46 7.69
CA SER A 80 -5.11 11.42 7.54
C SER A 80 -5.95 11.51 8.81
N GLN A 81 -6.17 10.40 9.51
CA GLN A 81 -6.84 10.39 10.81
C GLN A 81 -6.04 11.15 11.87
N LEU A 82 -4.72 10.93 11.93
CA LEU A 82 -3.82 11.59 12.89
C LEU A 82 -3.81 13.12 12.71
N LYS A 83 -3.98 13.61 11.48
CA LYS A 83 -4.12 15.06 11.21
C LYS A 83 -5.38 15.69 11.79
N ASN A 84 -6.43 14.90 12.03
CA ASN A 84 -7.69 15.41 12.60
C ASN A 84 -7.61 15.59 14.11
N PHE A 85 -6.62 14.99 14.78
CA PHE A 85 -6.40 15.23 16.19
C PHE A 85 -5.62 16.54 16.38
N VAL A 86 -6.23 17.48 17.09
CA VAL A 86 -5.62 18.77 17.44
C VAL A 86 -5.13 18.70 18.88
N THR A 87 -3.89 19.08 19.16
CA THR A 87 -3.40 19.24 20.54
C THR A 87 -4.02 20.50 21.15
N GLY A 88 -5.30 20.42 21.49
CA GLY A 88 -6.15 21.54 21.85
C GLY A 88 -6.18 21.78 23.36
N ASP A 89 -5.16 22.44 23.89
CA ASP A 89 -5.28 23.40 24.99
C ASP A 89 -4.02 24.28 25.04
N PRO A 90 -4.10 25.59 24.74
CA PRO A 90 -2.97 26.51 24.83
C PRO A 90 -2.50 26.77 26.27
N SER A 91 -3.28 26.38 27.28
CA SER A 91 -2.99 26.62 28.70
C SER A 91 -2.25 25.47 29.39
N SER A 92 -2.09 24.32 28.73
CA SER A 92 -1.53 23.11 29.34
C SER A 92 -0.07 22.87 28.94
N THR A 93 0.81 22.66 29.93
CA THR A 93 2.21 22.21 29.76
C THR A 93 2.31 20.72 29.41
N VAL A 94 1.20 19.99 29.56
CA VAL A 94 1.06 18.58 29.21
C VAL A 94 0.15 18.48 27.99
N MET A 95 0.44 17.58 27.06
CA MET A 95 -0.53 17.25 26.01
C MET A 95 -1.74 16.56 26.62
N ALA A 96 -2.67 17.33 27.18
CA ALA A 96 -3.92 16.81 27.71
C ALA A 96 -4.80 16.39 26.52
N GLY A 97 -5.19 15.12 26.48
CA GLY A 97 -6.35 14.73 25.68
C GLY A 97 -7.56 15.49 26.22
N PRO A 98 -8.38 16.15 25.39
CA PRO A 98 -9.41 17.03 25.90
C PRO A 98 -10.58 16.22 26.45
N GLY A 99 -10.80 16.42 27.75
CA GLY A 99 -12.01 16.05 28.46
C GLY A 99 -12.14 14.56 28.78
N THR A 100 -12.85 14.31 29.88
CA THR A 100 -13.21 13.01 30.49
C THR A 100 -14.12 12.12 29.64
N GLY A 101 -14.12 12.29 28.31
CA GLY A 101 -14.87 11.46 27.36
C GLY A 101 -14.00 10.34 26.81
N THR A 102 -14.16 9.14 27.35
CA THR A 102 -13.49 7.91 26.92
C THR A 102 -13.55 7.75 25.39
N ASN A 103 -12.39 7.52 24.76
CA ASN A 103 -12.19 7.11 23.36
C ASN A 103 -12.32 8.15 22.23
N LYS A 104 -12.76 9.40 22.44
CA LYS A 104 -12.84 10.38 21.32
C LYS A 104 -11.47 10.83 20.79
N TRP A 105 -10.43 10.63 21.60
CA TRP A 105 -9.05 11.08 21.34
C TRP A 105 -8.10 9.92 21.14
N SER A 106 -8.61 8.71 20.99
CA SER A 106 -7.83 7.52 20.68
C SER A 106 -8.01 7.16 19.21
N MET A 107 -7.03 6.48 18.64
CA MET A 107 -7.19 5.78 17.36
C MET A 107 -8.10 4.55 17.49
N THR A 108 -8.47 4.17 18.72
CA THR A 108 -9.37 3.05 19.01
C THR A 108 -10.81 3.40 18.64
N GLY A 109 -11.40 2.65 17.72
CA GLY A 109 -12.75 2.85 17.23
C GLY A 109 -12.93 2.33 15.81
N GLY A 110 -14.18 2.09 15.39
CA GLY A 110 -14.48 1.66 14.01
C GLY A 110 -13.81 0.33 13.60
N GLY A 111 -13.48 -0.53 14.56
CA GLY A 111 -12.76 -1.80 14.33
C GLY A 111 -11.23 -1.68 14.43
N VAL A 112 -10.69 -0.48 14.62
CA VAL A 112 -9.26 -0.26 14.89
C VAL A 112 -9.00 -0.36 16.39
N THR A 113 -7.93 -1.05 16.77
CA THR A 113 -7.42 -1.06 18.15
C THR A 113 -5.99 -0.56 18.19
N ASP A 114 -5.69 0.27 19.19
CA ASP A 114 -4.37 0.86 19.41
C ASP A 114 -3.70 0.24 20.64
N ALA A 115 -2.66 -0.55 20.39
CA ALA A 115 -1.77 -1.05 21.43
C ALA A 115 -0.62 -0.05 21.62
N CYS A 116 -0.86 0.89 22.51
CA CYS A 116 0.08 1.93 22.88
C CYS A 116 1.00 1.43 24.00
N LEU A 117 2.30 1.48 23.74
CA LEU A 117 3.33 1.16 24.71
C LEU A 117 3.85 2.48 25.29
N CYS A 118 3.20 2.95 26.34
CA CYS A 118 3.67 4.09 27.10
C CYS A 118 3.96 3.68 28.54
N THR A 119 5.08 4.16 29.08
CA THR A 119 5.55 3.78 30.41
C THR A 119 4.80 4.51 31.54
N SER A 120 4.04 5.56 31.22
CA SER A 120 3.47 6.51 32.19
C SER A 120 1.95 6.64 32.16
N CYS A 121 1.23 5.89 31.33
CA CYS A 121 -0.22 6.07 31.13
C CYS A 121 -0.96 4.81 31.55
N SER A 122 -1.76 4.96 32.60
CA SER A 122 -2.36 3.84 33.33
C SER A 122 -3.65 3.28 32.74
N ALA A 123 -4.20 3.81 31.63
CA ALA A 123 -5.38 3.21 30.97
C ALA A 123 -5.80 3.85 29.65
N ASN A 124 -5.42 5.10 29.38
CA ASN A 124 -6.00 5.88 28.28
C ASN A 124 -4.89 6.44 27.36
N CYS A 125 -4.53 5.67 26.33
CA CYS A 125 -3.67 6.19 25.28
C CYS A 125 -4.47 7.02 24.30
N TYR A 126 -4.07 8.29 24.18
CA TYR A 126 -4.58 9.21 23.17
C TYR A 126 -3.69 9.19 21.93
N ALA A 127 -4.25 9.54 20.78
CA ALA A 127 -3.67 9.32 19.46
C ALA A 127 -2.32 10.03 19.24
N LEU A 128 -2.12 11.19 19.89
CA LEU A 128 -0.90 11.99 19.79
C LEU A 128 0.00 11.86 21.01
N MET A 129 -0.12 10.77 21.77
CA MET A 129 0.71 10.56 22.94
C MET A 129 2.15 10.25 22.54
N PRO A 130 3.17 10.89 23.15
CA PRO A 130 4.56 10.52 22.90
C PRO A 130 4.81 9.05 23.19
N GLY A 131 5.36 8.32 22.23
CA GLY A 131 5.56 6.87 22.34
C GLY A 131 5.33 6.12 21.03
N SER A 132 5.26 4.80 21.14
CA SER A 132 4.96 3.90 20.02
C SER A 132 3.55 3.36 20.13
N HIS A 133 2.83 3.41 19.02
CA HIS A 133 1.46 2.96 18.87
C HIS A 133 1.39 1.89 17.80
N THR A 134 0.95 0.69 18.19
CA THR A 134 0.77 -0.42 17.25
C THR A 134 -0.72 -0.59 16.96
N LEU A 135 -1.10 -0.29 15.72
CA LEU A 135 -2.48 -0.38 15.27
C LEU A 135 -2.78 -1.77 14.69
N SER A 136 -3.96 -2.29 15.02
CA SER A 136 -4.58 -3.44 14.35
C SER A 136 -6.00 -3.10 13.91
N GLY A 137 -6.53 -3.84 12.94
CA GLY A 137 -7.80 -3.55 12.27
C GLY A 137 -7.72 -2.45 11.22
N VAL A 138 -6.53 -1.92 10.93
CA VAL A 138 -6.31 -0.91 9.86
C VAL A 138 -6.11 -1.60 8.53
N LEU A 139 -5.41 -2.73 8.53
CA LEU A 139 -5.16 -3.53 7.35
C LEU A 139 -6.23 -4.62 7.23
N PRO A 140 -6.47 -5.16 6.03
CA PRO A 140 -7.36 -6.31 5.88
C PRO A 140 -6.91 -7.47 6.77
N ALA A 141 -7.84 -8.18 7.39
CA ALA A 141 -7.55 -9.27 8.34
C ALA A 141 -6.60 -10.35 7.75
N THR A 142 -6.67 -10.60 6.43
CA THR A 142 -5.77 -11.51 5.72
C THR A 142 -4.31 -11.10 5.74
N PHE A 143 -4.04 -9.82 5.98
CA PHE A 143 -2.71 -9.23 6.00
C PHE A 143 -2.15 -9.14 7.42
N GLU A 144 -3.02 -8.89 8.41
CA GLU A 144 -2.64 -8.87 9.82
C GLU A 144 -2.44 -10.28 10.39
N ALA A 145 -3.08 -11.29 9.81
CA ALA A 145 -2.89 -12.69 10.18
C ALA A 145 -1.57 -13.28 9.65
N ALA A 146 -1.16 -14.40 10.25
CA ALA A 146 -0.07 -15.23 9.72
C ALA A 146 -0.39 -15.65 8.26
N PRO A 147 0.61 -15.72 7.37
CA PRO A 147 2.05 -15.63 7.64
C PRO A 147 2.64 -14.20 7.64
N TYR A 148 1.85 -13.18 7.30
CA TYR A 148 2.38 -11.85 7.06
C TYR A 148 2.54 -10.99 8.31
N ASN A 149 1.67 -11.20 9.32
CA ASN A 149 1.69 -10.47 10.60
C ASN A 149 1.83 -8.95 10.42
N ALA A 150 1.21 -8.40 9.37
CA ALA A 150 1.43 -7.00 9.01
C ALA A 150 0.78 -6.08 10.05
N LYS A 151 1.51 -5.06 10.48
CA LYS A 151 1.04 -4.05 11.43
C LYS A 151 1.43 -2.66 10.96
N VAL A 152 0.57 -1.70 11.27
CA VAL A 152 0.89 -0.28 11.12
C VAL A 152 1.34 0.22 12.48
N VAL A 153 2.54 0.75 12.54
CA VAL A 153 3.11 1.32 13.77
C VAL A 153 3.34 2.79 13.52
N TYR A 154 2.93 3.64 14.46
CA TYR A 154 3.32 5.05 14.41
C TYR A 154 4.01 5.46 15.70
N PHE A 155 4.93 6.40 15.56
CA PHE A 155 5.71 6.95 16.65
C PHE A 155 5.42 8.43 16.74
N VAL A 156 5.14 8.89 17.96
CA VAL A 156 4.96 10.30 18.25
C VAL A 156 6.14 10.75 19.10
N THR A 157 6.81 11.79 18.63
CA THR A 157 7.94 12.42 19.31
C THR A 157 7.68 13.91 19.44
N VAL A 158 8.03 14.51 20.57
CA VAL A 158 7.99 15.97 20.71
C VAL A 158 9.34 16.51 20.28
N THR A 159 9.42 17.09 19.09
CA THR A 159 10.67 17.66 18.55
C THR A 159 10.83 19.12 18.94
N ASP A 160 9.71 19.85 19.00
CA ASP A 160 9.70 21.29 19.13
C ASP A 160 8.68 21.73 20.17
N THR A 161 8.93 22.92 20.73
CA THR A 161 7.98 23.61 21.59
C THR A 161 7.79 25.03 21.09
N ILE A 162 6.54 25.48 20.93
CA ILE A 162 6.22 26.88 20.63
C ILE A 162 6.00 27.62 21.95
N SER A 163 6.74 28.71 22.17
CA SER A 163 6.48 29.64 23.27
C SER A 163 5.96 30.97 22.70
N ASP A 164 4.73 31.33 23.03
CA ASP A 164 4.10 32.59 22.60
C ASP A 164 4.40 33.77 23.56
N GLY A 165 5.34 33.60 24.50
CA GLY A 165 5.72 34.60 25.51
C GLY A 165 4.68 34.85 26.61
N VAL A 166 3.41 34.49 26.36
CA VAL A 166 2.29 34.58 27.32
C VAL A 166 1.91 33.22 27.89
N ASN A 167 2.03 32.16 27.09
CA ASN A 167 1.70 30.79 27.49
C ASN A 167 2.98 29.95 27.68
N PRO A 168 2.94 28.93 28.56
CA PRO A 168 4.03 27.98 28.68
C PRO A 168 4.35 27.30 27.34
N ALA A 169 5.59 26.86 27.17
CA ALA A 169 6.07 26.24 25.95
C ALA A 169 5.19 25.02 25.56
N ARG A 170 4.51 25.12 24.42
CA ARG A 170 3.56 24.12 23.92
C ARG A 170 4.29 23.07 23.08
N PRO A 171 4.22 21.77 23.45
CA PRO A 171 4.84 20.71 22.66
C PRO A 171 4.15 20.55 21.30
N ILE A 172 4.96 20.47 20.24
CA ILE A 172 4.53 20.12 18.89
C ILE A 172 4.84 18.63 18.69
N PRO A 173 3.82 17.76 18.58
CA PRO A 173 4.06 16.37 18.24
C PRO A 173 4.48 16.27 16.77
N SER A 174 5.58 15.57 16.54
CA SER A 174 5.99 15.04 15.24
C SER A 174 5.59 13.57 15.18
N VAL A 175 4.96 13.16 14.09
CA VAL A 175 4.45 11.80 13.90
C VAL A 175 5.19 11.15 12.74
N SER A 176 5.75 9.97 12.99
CA SER A 176 6.28 9.09 11.94
C SER A 176 5.48 7.80 11.89
N ILE A 177 5.19 7.32 10.68
CA ILE A 177 4.36 6.12 10.47
C ILE A 177 5.20 5.12 9.70
N THR A 178 5.22 3.88 10.18
CA THR A 178 5.91 2.75 9.58
C THR A 178 4.93 1.58 9.45
N THR A 179 5.24 0.68 8.54
CA THR A 179 4.49 -0.56 8.37
C THR A 179 5.48 -1.70 8.47
N THR A 180 5.23 -2.63 9.39
CA THR A 180 6.05 -3.82 9.61
C THR A 180 5.28 -5.03 9.13
N TRP A 181 5.91 -5.94 8.41
CA TRP A 181 5.33 -7.23 8.04
C TRP A 181 6.45 -8.25 7.87
N ASP A 182 6.11 -9.52 8.08
CA ASP A 182 6.96 -10.66 7.78
C ASP A 182 6.67 -11.11 6.34
N GLU A 183 7.72 -11.31 5.54
CA GLU A 183 7.58 -12.00 4.25
C GLU A 183 7.90 -13.49 4.46
N PRO A 184 6.95 -14.42 4.25
CA PRO A 184 7.26 -15.85 4.20
C PRO A 184 8.07 -16.24 2.97
#